data_AF-A0A1G1SR91-F1
#
_entry.id   AF-A0A1G1SR91-F1
#
_cell.length_a   1.000
_cell.length_b   1.000
_cell.length_c   1.000
_cell.angle_alpha   90.00
_cell.angle_beta   90.00
_cell.angle_gamma   90.00
#
_symmetry.space_group_name_H-M   'P 1'
#
loop_
_entity.id
_entity.type
_entity.pdbx_description
1 polymer ?
#
loop_
_entity_poly.entity_id
_entity_poly.type
_entity_poly.pdbx_seq_one_letter_code
_entity_poly.pdbx_strand_id
1 'polypeptide(L)'
;MKHFPNVYALIADNKREAYHNLAIEMQRIEAGLVLDVVTAALQERKIWCASIHDSIVCRPGDQEAVKALLEGAFERAAGVKPSIKPKPLK
;
A
#
# COMPACT_ATOMS: atom_id res chain seq x y z
N MET A 1 34.09 17.06 -5.04
CA MET A 1 33.11 16.99 -3.93
C MET A 1 33.17 18.25 -3.06
N LYS A 2 32.83 19.45 -3.57
CA LYS A 2 33.07 20.73 -2.87
C LYS A 2 32.06 21.86 -3.16
N HIS A 3 30.82 21.57 -3.56
CA HIS A 3 29.91 22.65 -4.00
C HIS A 3 28.79 23.04 -3.03
N PHE A 4 28.28 22.15 -2.16
CA PHE A 4 27.19 22.51 -1.23
C PHE A 4 27.28 21.71 0.09
N PRO A 5 28.20 22.07 1.00
CA PRO A 5 28.41 21.31 2.24
C PRO A 5 27.15 21.26 3.13
N ASN A 6 26.34 22.32 3.13
CA ASN A 6 25.13 22.44 3.95
C ASN A 6 24.00 21.54 3.44
N VAL A 7 23.87 21.42 2.11
CA VAL A 7 22.91 20.51 1.47
C VAL A 7 23.34 19.06 1.71
N TYR A 8 24.64 18.79 1.68
CA TYR A 8 25.15 17.44 1.95
C TYR A 8 24.99 17.05 3.42
N ALA A 9 25.16 17.99 4.35
CA ALA A 9 24.87 17.77 5.78
C ALA A 9 23.39 17.48 6.00
N LEU A 10 22.48 18.26 5.38
CA LEU A 10 21.03 18.03 5.45
C LEU A 10 20.64 16.65 4.87
N ILE A 11 21.25 16.25 3.74
CA ILE A 11 21.02 14.94 3.13
C ILE A 11 21.62 13.83 4.01
N ALA A 12 22.80 14.03 4.60
CA ALA A 12 23.45 13.05 5.45
C ALA A 12 22.72 12.86 6.79
N ASP A 13 22.19 13.92 7.37
CA ASP A 13 21.37 13.86 8.59
C ASP A 13 20.02 13.17 8.33
N ASN A 14 19.38 13.43 7.18
CA ASN A 14 18.18 12.69 6.77
C ASN A 14 18.47 11.21 6.41
N LYS A 15 19.66 10.91 5.90
CA LYS A 15 20.06 9.53 5.55
C LYS A 15 20.57 8.72 6.74
N ARG A 16 20.95 9.34 7.87
CA ARG A 16 21.60 8.66 9.00
C ARG A 16 20.64 7.88 9.91
N GLU A 17 19.38 8.26 10.03
CA GLU A 17 18.50 7.65 11.05
C GLU A 17 17.15 7.09 10.58
N ALA A 18 16.60 7.45 9.42
CA ALA A 18 15.16 7.22 9.21
C ALA A 18 14.67 6.77 7.83
N TYR A 19 15.55 6.58 6.83
CA TYR A 19 15.09 6.22 5.48
C TYR A 19 14.41 4.84 5.42
N HIS A 20 14.94 3.88 6.18
CA HIS A 20 14.33 2.56 6.32
C HIS A 20 13.08 2.60 7.22
N ASN A 21 13.07 3.42 8.26
CA ASN A 21 11.94 3.49 9.18
C ASN A 21 10.69 4.04 8.49
N LEU A 22 10.84 5.11 7.69
CA LEU A 22 9.72 5.65 6.92
C LEU A 22 9.16 4.61 5.92
N ALA A 23 10.03 3.91 5.18
CA ALA A 23 9.60 2.88 4.25
C ALA A 23 8.90 1.70 4.96
N ILE A 24 9.41 1.29 6.12
CA ILE A 24 8.81 0.24 6.96
C ILE A 24 7.46 0.69 7.50
N GLU A 25 7.33 1.93 7.98
CA GLU A 25 6.08 2.48 8.47
C GLU A 25 5.03 2.57 7.35
N MET A 26 5.41 3.04 6.17
CA MET A 26 4.53 3.04 5.00
C MET A 26 4.05 1.64 4.65
N GLN A 27 4.96 0.65 4.61
CA GLN A 27 4.59 -0.74 4.35
C GLN A 27 3.69 -1.33 5.44
N ARG A 28 3.88 -0.95 6.71
CA ARG A 28 3.00 -1.40 7.81
C ARG A 28 1.61 -0.80 7.69
N ILE A 29 1.50 0.47 7.30
CA ILE A 29 0.22 1.14 7.07
C ILE A 29 -0.50 0.49 5.88
N GLU A 30 0.20 0.26 4.76
CA GLU A 30 -0.35 -0.40 3.58
C GLU A 30 -0.80 -1.83 3.88
N ALA A 31 0.04 -2.62 4.56
CA ALA A 31 -0.30 -3.98 4.96
C ALA A 31 -1.49 -4.03 5.92
N GLY A 32 -1.54 -3.14 6.92
CA GLY A 32 -2.67 -3.05 7.84
C GLY A 32 -3.97 -2.67 7.11
N LEU A 33 -3.91 -1.73 6.17
CA LEU A 33 -5.08 -1.37 5.36
C LEU A 33 -5.58 -2.57 4.53
N VAL A 34 -4.68 -3.30 3.89
CA VAL A 34 -5.06 -4.43 3.05
C VAL A 34 -5.54 -5.61 3.89
N LEU A 35 -4.77 -6.00 4.90
CA LEU A 35 -5.08 -7.17 5.73
C LEU A 35 -6.27 -6.91 6.65
N ASP A 36 -6.28 -5.82 7.41
CA ASP A 36 -7.28 -5.64 8.48
C ASP A 36 -8.57 -4.99 7.98
N VAL A 37 -8.51 -4.15 6.93
CA VAL A 37 -9.70 -3.44 6.42
C VAL A 37 -10.23 -4.10 5.16
N VAL A 38 -9.38 -4.33 4.15
CA VAL A 38 -9.85 -4.85 2.85
C VAL A 38 -10.25 -6.32 2.97
N THR A 39 -9.42 -7.19 3.55
CA THR A 39 -9.80 -8.62 3.64
C THR A 39 -11.00 -8.86 4.54
N ALA A 40 -11.12 -8.14 5.67
CA ALA A 40 -12.28 -8.24 6.55
C ALA A 40 -13.58 -7.87 5.81
N ALA A 41 -13.58 -6.74 5.09
CA ALA A 41 -14.75 -6.32 4.33
C ALA A 41 -15.10 -7.26 3.16
N LEU A 42 -14.11 -7.93 2.57
CA LEU A 42 -14.35 -8.97 1.55
C LEU A 42 -14.94 -10.25 2.16
N GLN A 43 -14.45 -10.65 3.34
CA GLN A 43 -14.99 -11.80 4.07
C GLN A 43 -16.45 -11.58 4.49
N GLU A 44 -16.80 -10.39 4.99
CA GLU A 44 -18.19 -10.03 5.31
C GLU A 44 -19.12 -10.14 4.09
N ARG A 45 -18.60 -9.82 2.90
CA ARG A 45 -19.30 -9.94 1.62
C ARG A 45 -19.28 -11.35 1.04
N LYS A 46 -18.67 -12.33 1.73
CA LYS A 46 -18.47 -13.71 1.28
C LYS A 46 -17.72 -13.80 -0.05
N ILE A 47 -16.89 -12.81 -0.36
CA ILE A 47 -16.02 -12.81 -1.54
C ILE A 47 -14.73 -13.54 -1.15
N TRP A 48 -14.38 -14.56 -1.93
CA TRP A 48 -13.12 -15.25 -1.72
C TRP A 48 -11.95 -14.36 -2.12
N CYS A 49 -10.97 -14.22 -1.23
CA CYS A 49 -9.73 -13.52 -1.51
C CYS A 49 -8.53 -14.15 -0.79
N ALA A 50 -7.35 -13.96 -1.34
CA ALA A 50 -6.08 -14.16 -0.68
C ALA A 50 -5.23 -12.88 -0.80
N SER A 51 -4.47 -12.53 0.23
CA SER A 51 -3.58 -11.36 0.20
C SER A 51 -2.13 -11.78 -0.06
N ILE A 52 -1.45 -11.03 -0.92
CA ILE A 52 0.00 -11.09 -1.11
C ILE A 52 0.54 -9.70 -0.79
N HIS A 53 0.98 -9.47 0.45
CA HIS A 53 1.37 -8.14 0.95
C HIS A 53 0.28 -7.08 0.70
N ASP A 54 0.55 -6.14 -0.20
CA ASP A 54 -0.29 -5.01 -0.60
C ASP A 54 -1.31 -5.35 -1.70
N SER A 55 -1.32 -6.61 -2.15
CA SER A 55 -2.10 -7.07 -3.29
C SER A 55 -3.18 -8.07 -2.86
N ILE A 56 -4.31 -8.05 -3.57
CA ILE A 56 -5.41 -9.01 -3.38
C ILE A 56 -5.56 -9.90 -4.61
N VAL A 57 -5.54 -11.20 -4.38
CA VAL A 57 -5.97 -12.23 -5.33
C VAL A 57 -7.43 -12.52 -5.09
N CYS A 58 -8.24 -12.48 -6.15
CA CYS A 58 -9.67 -12.77 -6.12
C CYS A 58 -10.08 -13.54 -7.37
N ARG A 59 -11.34 -13.97 -7.43
CA ARG A 59 -11.89 -14.61 -8.63
C ARG A 59 -12.14 -13.56 -9.71
N PRO A 60 -12.04 -13.92 -11.01
CA PRO A 60 -12.27 -12.96 -12.10
C PRO A 60 -13.61 -12.22 -12.05
N GLY A 61 -14.68 -12.90 -11.59
CA GLY A 61 -16.01 -12.29 -11.44
C GLY A 61 -16.11 -11.24 -10.33
N ASP A 62 -15.20 -11.25 -9.37
CA ASP A 62 -15.20 -10.36 -8.20
C ASP A 62 -14.26 -9.16 -8.38
N GLN A 63 -13.54 -9.09 -9.50
CA GLN A 63 -12.46 -8.13 -9.75
C GLN A 63 -12.88 -6.68 -9.51
N GLU A 64 -14.00 -6.24 -10.09
CA GLU A 64 -14.46 -4.85 -9.98
C GLU A 64 -14.90 -4.50 -8.55
N ALA A 65 -15.55 -5.45 -7.86
CA ALA A 65 -15.96 -5.26 -6.47
C ALA A 65 -14.75 -5.13 -5.54
N VAL A 66 -13.73 -5.97 -5.74
CA VAL A 66 -12.47 -5.94 -4.98
C VAL A 66 -11.71 -4.65 -5.26
N LYS A 67 -11.61 -4.25 -6.53
CA LYS A 67 -10.95 -3.01 -6.94
C LYS A 67 -11.61 -1.79 -6.31
N ALA A 68 -12.93 -1.67 -6.39
CA ALA A 68 -13.67 -0.55 -5.81
C ALA A 68 -13.48 -0.47 -4.28
N LEU A 69 -13.41 -1.62 -3.61
CA LEU A 69 -13.19 -1.70 -2.18
C LEU A 69 -11.79 -1.25 -1.77
N LEU A 70 -10.76 -1.69 -2.50
CA LEU A 70 -9.37 -1.24 -2.33
C LEU A 70 -9.23 0.26 -2.57
N GLU A 71 -9.75 0.76 -3.70
CA GLU A 71 -9.70 2.19 -4.05
C GLU A 71 -10.32 3.05 -2.94
N GLY A 72 -11.52 2.67 -2.48
CA GLY A 72 -12.20 3.40 -1.41
C GLY A 72 -11.51 3.28 -0.05
N ALA A 73 -10.85 2.17 0.25
CA ALA A 73 -10.09 2.00 1.48
C ALA A 73 -8.87 2.95 1.52
N PHE A 74 -8.10 3.00 0.43
CA PHE A 74 -6.96 3.92 0.30
C PHE A 74 -7.39 5.39 0.29
N GLU A 75 -8.48 5.72 -0.41
CA GLU A 75 -9.00 7.09 -0.43
C GLU A 75 -9.41 7.56 0.97
N ARG A 76 -10.04 6.70 1.78
CA ARG A 76 -10.39 7.04 3.17
C ARG A 76 -9.18 7.15 4.10
N ALA A 77 -8.19 6.27 3.94
CA ALA A 77 -7.04 6.20 4.84
C ALA A 77 -5.97 7.27 4.53
N ALA A 78 -5.73 7.54 3.25
CA ALA A 78 -4.63 8.40 2.79
C ALA A 78 -5.10 9.63 1.98
N GLY A 79 -6.40 9.76 1.70
CA GLY A 79 -6.93 10.84 0.85
C GLY A 79 -6.56 10.69 -0.63
N VAL A 80 -5.99 9.55 -1.03
CA VAL A 80 -5.50 9.30 -2.39
C VAL A 80 -6.08 8.02 -2.94
N LYS A 81 -6.60 8.10 -4.17
CA LYS A 81 -7.09 6.94 -4.91
C LYS A 81 -5.94 6.25 -5.67
N PRO A 82 -5.63 4.98 -5.37
CA PRO A 82 -4.53 4.27 -6.02
C PRO A 82 -4.90 3.87 -7.46
N SER A 83 -3.90 3.78 -8.33
CA SER A 83 -4.07 3.26 -9.69
C SER A 83 -3.85 1.75 -9.72
N ILE A 84 -4.93 0.98 -9.72
CA ILE A 84 -4.88 -0.49 -9.68
C ILE A 84 -5.07 -1.06 -11.08
N LYS A 85 -4.10 -1.86 -11.54
CA LYS A 85 -4.18 -2.62 -12.80
C LYS A 85 -4.26 -4.12 -12.50
N PRO A 86 -5.45 -4.74 -12.62
CA PRO A 86 -5.62 -6.17 -12.43
C PRO A 86 -4.75 -6.98 -13.38
N LYS A 87 -4.18 -8.07 -12.88
CA LYS A 87 -3.40 -9.04 -13.66
C LYS A 87 -3.82 -10.45 -13.28
N PRO A 88 -3.94 -11.38 -14.24
CA PRO A 88 -4.10 -12.80 -13.93
C PRO A 88 -2.89 -13.32 -13.17
N LEU A 89 -3.14 -14.17 -12.16
CA LEU A 89 -2.10 -14.93 -11.49
C LEU A 89 -1.61 -16.02 -12.47
N LYS A 90 -0.30 -16.07 -12.73
CA LYS A 90 0.34 -17.07 -13.61
C LYS A 90 0.81 -18.27 -12.82
#